data_AF-A0A3M4KW68-F1
#
_entry.id   AF-A0A3M4KW68-F1
#
_cell.length_a   1.000
_cell.length_b   1.000
_cell.length_c   1.000
_cell.angle_alpha   90.00
_cell.angle_beta   90.00
_cell.angle_gamma   90.00
#
_symmetry.space_group_name_H-M   'P 1'
#
loop_
_entity.id
_entity.type
_entity.pdbx_description
1 polymer ?
#
loop_
_entity_poly.entity_id
_entity_poly.type
_entity_poly.pdbx_seq_one_letter_code
_entity_poly.pdbx_strand_id
1 'polypeptide(L)'
;MPTGKPVLIYPRNSKYELAFEQPYLEMISAFQSALREPDTGVLVVGFGFNDNHLAEPIMSAIRSNLSFKIVAISPGLAPWERDGQQRLGECGTNKYLGQLRNLASAGDARITLLNCGFEDMISLVPDLAAETDLERHVARLRSIGAV
;
A
#
# COMPACT_ATOMS: atom_id res chain seq x y z
N MET A 1 22.81 -12.00 2.41
CA MET A 1 22.26 -12.37 1.08
C MET A 1 21.29 -13.52 1.28
N PRO A 2 20.07 -13.49 0.71
CA PRO A 2 19.09 -14.56 0.96
C PRO A 2 19.57 -15.86 0.31
N THR A 3 19.60 -16.94 1.10
CA THR A 3 20.22 -18.25 0.80
C THR A 3 19.28 -19.23 0.10
N GLY A 4 18.37 -18.74 -0.76
CA GLY A 4 17.36 -19.56 -1.43
C GLY A 4 17.67 -19.84 -2.90
N LYS A 5 17.23 -20.99 -3.43
CA LYS A 5 17.23 -21.24 -4.88
C LYS A 5 16.28 -20.22 -5.54
N PRO A 6 16.71 -19.47 -6.58
CA PRO A 6 15.83 -18.51 -7.26
C PRO A 6 14.65 -19.27 -7.91
N VAL A 7 13.42 -18.89 -7.54
CA VAL A 7 12.19 -19.47 -8.08
C VAL A 7 11.60 -18.47 -9.08
N LEU A 8 11.52 -18.86 -10.34
CA LEU A 8 10.80 -18.09 -11.36
C LEU A 8 9.32 -18.44 -11.33
N ILE A 9 8.49 -17.46 -10.99
CA ILE A 9 7.03 -17.58 -11.09
C ILE A 9 6.63 -17.29 -12.54
N TYR A 10 6.41 -18.33 -13.34
CA TYR A 10 5.91 -18.16 -14.71
C TYR A 10 4.46 -17.64 -14.72
N PRO A 11 4.11 -16.69 -15.59
CA PRO A 11 2.71 -16.34 -15.84
C PRO A 11 2.02 -17.57 -16.48
N ARG A 12 0.95 -18.06 -15.85
CA ARG A 12 0.03 -19.03 -16.46
C ARG A 12 -1.18 -18.25 -16.93
N ASN A 13 -1.66 -18.51 -18.15
CA ASN A 13 -2.88 -17.88 -18.68
C ASN A 13 -4.10 -18.11 -17.77
N SER A 14 -4.16 -19.25 -17.06
CA SER A 14 -5.21 -19.56 -16.09
C SER A 14 -5.16 -18.72 -14.79
N LYS A 15 -4.11 -17.91 -14.55
CA LYS A 15 -4.06 -17.01 -13.38
C LYS A 15 -5.10 -15.89 -13.47
N TYR A 16 -5.49 -15.49 -14.67
CA TYR A 16 -6.54 -14.50 -14.87
C TYR A 16 -7.91 -15.10 -14.57
N GLU A 17 -8.20 -16.29 -15.08
CA GLU A 17 -9.48 -16.98 -14.83
C GLU A 17 -9.69 -17.29 -13.34
N LEU A 18 -8.66 -17.75 -12.64
CA LEU A 18 -8.72 -18.02 -11.20
C LEU A 18 -8.89 -16.77 -10.32
N ALA A 19 -8.49 -15.58 -10.80
CA ALA A 19 -8.72 -14.32 -10.07
C ALA A 19 -10.19 -13.87 -10.10
N PHE A 20 -10.99 -14.42 -11.03
CA PHE A 20 -12.44 -14.23 -11.10
C PHE A 20 -13.22 -15.35 -10.40
N GLU A 21 -12.53 -16.34 -9.84
CA GLU A 21 -13.13 -17.38 -9.01
C GLU A 21 -13.16 -16.95 -7.53
N GLN A 22 -14.07 -17.52 -6.76
CA GLN A 22 -14.04 -17.39 -5.31
C GLN A 22 -12.75 -18.04 -4.76
N PRO A 23 -12.05 -17.40 -3.81
CA PRO A 23 -12.48 -16.27 -2.97
C PRO A 23 -12.03 -14.88 -3.44
N TYR A 24 -11.27 -14.77 -4.55
CA TYR A 24 -10.64 -13.51 -4.95
C TYR A 24 -11.62 -12.42 -5.34
N LEU A 25 -12.73 -12.80 -5.97
CA LEU A 25 -13.81 -11.88 -6.33
C LEU A 25 -14.40 -11.21 -5.06
N GLU A 26 -14.60 -11.99 -4.00
CA GLU A 26 -15.09 -11.46 -2.72
C GLU A 26 -14.06 -10.53 -2.07
N MET A 27 -12.77 -10.88 -2.12
CA MET A 27 -11.69 -10.02 -1.61
C MET A 27 -11.62 -8.68 -2.36
N ILE A 28 -11.71 -8.68 -3.69
CA ILE A 28 -11.72 -7.45 -4.49
C ILE A 28 -12.97 -6.64 -4.19
N SER A 29 -14.13 -7.28 -4.06
CA SER A 29 -15.39 -6.60 -3.70
C SER A 29 -15.31 -5.95 -2.32
N ALA A 30 -14.76 -6.66 -1.33
CA ALA A 30 -14.53 -6.15 0.02
C ALA A 30 -13.56 -4.97 0.01
N PHE A 31 -12.45 -5.08 -0.74
CA PHE A 31 -11.49 -4.00 -0.93
C PHE A 31 -12.14 -2.75 -1.53
N GLN A 32 -12.88 -2.90 -2.64
CA GLN A 32 -13.59 -1.77 -3.27
C GLN A 32 -14.61 -1.12 -2.34
N SER A 33 -15.26 -1.91 -1.47
CA SER A 33 -16.23 -1.40 -0.51
C SER A 33 -15.55 -0.61 0.61
N ALA A 34 -14.45 -1.12 1.16
CA ALA A 34 -13.65 -0.42 2.18
C ALA A 34 -13.10 0.92 1.66
N LEU A 35 -12.68 0.98 0.38
CA LEU A 35 -12.21 2.23 -0.24
C LEU A 35 -13.28 3.32 -0.34
N ARG A 36 -14.57 2.95 -0.35
CA ARG A 36 -15.69 3.89 -0.44
C ARG A 36 -16.18 4.40 0.91
N GLU A 37 -15.70 3.82 2.01
CA GLU A 37 -16.07 4.27 3.35
C GLU A 37 -15.53 5.69 3.62
N PRO A 38 -16.27 6.52 4.39
CA PRO A 38 -15.78 7.83 4.80
C PRO A 38 -14.56 7.69 5.72
N ASP A 39 -13.65 8.66 5.66
CA ASP A 39 -12.47 8.76 6.54
C ASP A 39 -11.48 7.59 6.42
N THR A 40 -11.49 6.90 5.29
CA THR A 40 -10.58 5.78 5.00
C THR A 40 -9.18 6.27 4.63
N GLY A 41 -8.17 5.67 5.27
CA GLY A 41 -6.75 5.81 4.91
C GLY A 41 -6.20 4.53 4.31
N VAL A 42 -5.46 4.63 3.20
CA VAL A 42 -4.77 3.50 2.58
C VAL A 42 -3.27 3.70 2.60
N LEU A 43 -2.57 2.71 3.14
CA LEU A 43 -1.11 2.62 3.11
C LEU A 43 -0.70 1.60 2.05
N VAL A 44 0.03 2.06 1.04
CA VAL A 44 0.50 1.24 -0.08
C VAL A 44 2.01 1.14 0.00
N VAL A 45 2.56 -0.07 0.10
CA VAL A 45 4.00 -0.29 0.22
C VAL A 45 4.47 -1.30 -0.82
N GLY A 46 5.38 -0.89 -1.70
CA GLY A 46 5.97 -1.77 -2.73
C GLY A 46 5.03 -2.15 -3.88
N PHE A 47 3.88 -1.49 -4.02
CA PHE A 47 2.97 -1.70 -5.14
C PHE A 47 3.19 -0.65 -6.23
N GLY A 48 3.69 -1.08 -7.39
CA GLY A 48 4.01 -0.20 -8.52
C GLY A 48 2.81 0.25 -9.38
N PHE A 49 1.56 0.05 -8.92
CA PHE A 49 0.34 0.43 -9.65
C PHE A 49 0.22 -0.14 -11.07
N ASN A 50 0.79 -1.31 -11.34
CA ASN A 50 0.74 -1.95 -12.66
C ASN A 50 -0.50 -2.84 -12.86
N ASP A 51 -1.26 -3.12 -11.78
CA ASP A 51 -2.52 -3.86 -11.85
C ASP A 51 -3.71 -2.90 -11.85
N ASN A 52 -4.44 -2.85 -12.97
CA ASN A 52 -5.59 -1.97 -13.14
C ASN A 52 -6.76 -2.34 -12.22
N HIS A 53 -6.91 -3.61 -11.83
CA HIS A 53 -8.03 -4.04 -10.97
C HIS A 53 -7.93 -3.48 -9.55
N LEU A 54 -6.71 -3.15 -9.10
CA LEU A 54 -6.48 -2.49 -7.80
C LEU A 54 -6.28 -0.98 -7.97
N ALA A 55 -5.56 -0.56 -9.01
CA ALA A 55 -5.26 0.86 -9.23
C ALA A 55 -6.50 1.70 -9.55
N GLU A 56 -7.41 1.22 -10.42
CA GLU A 56 -8.61 1.99 -10.78
C GLU A 56 -9.54 2.23 -9.58
N PRO A 57 -9.86 1.24 -8.73
CA PRO A 57 -10.62 1.48 -7.50
C PRO A 57 -9.98 2.52 -6.58
N ILE A 58 -8.66 2.47 -6.36
CA ILE A 58 -7.95 3.44 -5.53
C ILE A 58 -8.10 4.85 -6.12
N MET A 59 -7.87 5.00 -7.42
CA MET A 59 -7.98 6.30 -8.08
C MET A 59 -9.42 6.81 -8.11
N SER A 60 -10.40 5.91 -8.24
CA SER A 60 -11.82 6.24 -8.14
C SER A 60 -12.18 6.75 -6.75
N ALA A 61 -11.69 6.11 -5.69
CA ALA A 61 -11.87 6.55 -4.32
C ALA A 61 -11.29 7.97 -4.08
N ILE A 62 -10.08 8.25 -4.56
CA ILE A 62 -9.45 9.58 -4.45
C ILE A 62 -10.31 10.68 -5.12
N ARG A 63 -10.95 10.37 -6.25
CA ARG A 63 -11.80 11.30 -7.00
C ARG A 63 -13.17 11.52 -6.36
N SER A 64 -13.74 10.49 -5.75
CA SER A 64 -15.13 10.49 -5.26
C SER A 64 -15.25 10.79 -3.77
N ASN A 65 -14.23 10.46 -2.98
CA ASN A 65 -14.23 10.57 -1.54
C ASN A 65 -13.26 11.67 -1.08
N LEU A 66 -13.81 12.76 -0.54
CA LEU A 66 -13.01 13.91 -0.11
C LEU A 66 -12.19 13.64 1.15
N SER A 67 -12.62 12.73 2.03
CA SER A 67 -11.87 12.38 3.24
C SER A 67 -10.89 11.22 3.06
N PHE A 68 -10.88 10.59 1.88
CA PHE A 68 -9.94 9.51 1.56
C PHE A 68 -8.49 10.01 1.58
N LYS A 69 -7.61 9.27 2.27
CA LYS A 69 -6.18 9.56 2.37
C LYS A 69 -5.37 8.39 1.82
N ILE A 70 -4.26 8.69 1.16
CA ILE A 70 -3.36 7.67 0.64
C ILE A 70 -1.90 8.02 0.90
N VAL A 71 -1.15 7.01 1.34
CA VAL A 71 0.31 7.05 1.42
C VAL A 71 0.84 5.95 0.52
N ALA A 72 1.56 6.31 -0.54
CA ALA A 72 2.21 5.34 -1.42
C ALA A 72 3.73 5.40 -1.27
N ILE A 73 4.32 4.26 -0.95
CA ILE A 73 5.75 4.08 -0.69
C ILE A 73 6.34 3.11 -1.72
N SER A 74 7.35 3.59 -2.44
CA SER A 74 8.16 2.76 -3.33
C SER A 74 9.54 3.41 -3.50
N PRO A 75 10.63 2.62 -3.55
CA PRO A 75 11.98 3.17 -3.73
C PRO A 75 12.21 3.78 -5.13
N GLY A 76 11.30 3.50 -6.07
CA GLY A 76 11.42 3.90 -7.47
C GLY A 76 10.52 5.06 -7.89
N LEU A 77 9.81 5.75 -6.98
CA LEU A 77 8.87 6.82 -7.35
C LEU A 77 9.54 7.99 -8.09
N ALA A 78 10.71 8.40 -7.60
CA ALA A 78 11.51 9.48 -8.18
C ALA A 78 12.55 8.96 -9.19
N PRO A 79 13.03 9.81 -10.12
CA PRO A 79 14.14 9.47 -10.99
C PRO A 79 15.38 9.08 -10.18
N TRP A 80 16.10 8.06 -10.64
CA TRP A 80 17.31 7.54 -10.00
C TRP A 80 18.36 7.22 -11.06
N GLU A 81 19.63 7.23 -10.65
CA GLU A 81 20.74 6.94 -11.55
C GLU A 81 21.31 5.55 -11.26
N ARG A 82 21.60 4.80 -12.31
CA ARG A 82 22.31 3.52 -12.22
C ARG A 82 23.25 3.38 -13.39
N ASP A 83 24.49 3.00 -13.12
CA ASP A 83 25.48 2.71 -14.15
C ASP A 83 25.67 3.87 -15.15
N GLY A 84 25.57 5.13 -14.68
CA GLY A 84 25.68 6.34 -15.49
C GLY A 84 24.46 6.65 -16.37
N GLN A 85 23.35 5.92 -16.20
CA GLN A 85 22.10 6.15 -16.91
C GLN A 85 21.00 6.64 -15.94
N GLN A 86 20.43 7.81 -16.27
CA GLN A 86 19.25 8.33 -15.59
C GLN A 86 18.03 7.49 -15.97
N ARG A 87 17.38 6.88 -14.97
CA ARG A 87 16.12 6.16 -15.15
C ARG A 87 14.96 7.07 -14.80
N LEU A 88 13.91 7.03 -15.62
CA LEU A 88 12.63 7.62 -15.23
C LEU A 88 12.10 6.85 -14.00
N GLY A 89 11.76 7.58 -12.95
CA GLY A 89 11.03 7.03 -11.81
C GLY A 89 9.65 6.52 -12.21
N GLU A 90 9.05 5.71 -11.36
CA GLU A 90 7.72 5.12 -11.53
C GLU A 90 6.63 6.19 -11.70
N CYS A 91 6.76 7.37 -11.08
CA CYS A 91 5.84 8.48 -11.33
C CYS A 91 5.95 9.07 -12.76
N GLY A 92 7.05 8.81 -13.46
CA GLY A 92 7.25 9.21 -14.85
C GLY A 92 6.80 8.15 -15.87
N THR A 93 6.74 6.88 -15.46
CA THR A 93 6.39 5.76 -16.35
C THR A 93 4.97 5.24 -16.15
N ASN A 94 4.48 5.24 -14.91
CA ASN A 94 3.15 4.74 -14.56
C ASN A 94 2.12 5.88 -14.52
N LYS A 95 1.02 5.73 -15.27
CA LYS A 95 -0.04 6.75 -15.38
C LYS A 95 -0.68 7.11 -14.04
N TYR A 96 -0.88 6.15 -13.14
CA TYR A 96 -1.56 6.38 -11.86
C TYR A 96 -0.63 7.09 -10.88
N LEU A 97 0.61 6.63 -10.76
CA LEU A 97 1.62 7.29 -9.92
C LEU A 97 1.94 8.70 -10.42
N GLY A 98 1.93 8.92 -11.74
CA GLY A 98 2.05 10.25 -12.33
C GLY A 98 0.87 11.16 -11.97
N GLN A 99 -0.37 10.64 -12.01
CA GLN A 99 -1.56 11.37 -11.56
C GLN A 99 -1.49 11.73 -10.07
N LEU A 100 -1.13 10.77 -9.21
CA LEU A 100 -0.97 10.99 -7.78
C LEU A 100 0.09 12.07 -7.49
N ARG A 101 1.23 12.01 -8.18
CA ARG A 101 2.29 13.02 -8.06
C ARG A 101 1.77 14.40 -8.45
N ASN A 102 1.03 14.50 -9.55
CA ASN A 102 0.50 15.78 -10.02
C ASN A 102 -0.52 16.36 -9.02
N LEU A 103 -1.39 15.52 -8.44
CA LEU A 103 -2.35 15.95 -7.42
C LEU A 103 -1.65 16.39 -6.12
N ALA A 104 -0.67 15.62 -5.65
CA ALA A 104 0.13 15.99 -4.49
C ALA A 104 0.89 17.32 -4.72
N SER A 105 1.46 17.49 -5.92
CA SER A 105 2.16 18.73 -6.31
C SER A 105 1.21 19.94 -6.45
N ALA A 106 -0.07 19.69 -6.75
CA ALA A 106 -1.10 20.72 -6.77
C ALA A 106 -1.58 21.14 -5.36
N GLY A 107 -1.04 20.52 -4.30
CA GLY A 107 -1.36 20.85 -2.91
C GLY A 107 -2.42 19.96 -2.27
N ASP A 108 -2.78 18.83 -2.88
CA ASP A 108 -3.68 17.86 -2.24
C ASP A 108 -2.98 17.15 -1.07
N ALA A 109 -3.22 17.65 0.15
CA ALA A 109 -2.62 17.13 1.38
C ALA A 109 -3.04 15.70 1.74
N ARG A 110 -4.02 15.12 1.03
CA ARG A 110 -4.50 13.75 1.28
C ARG A 110 -3.60 12.70 0.63
N ILE A 111 -2.74 13.11 -0.30
CA ILE A 111 -1.90 12.22 -1.09
C ILE A 111 -0.45 12.43 -0.66
N THR A 112 0.14 11.38 -0.10
CA THR A 112 1.56 11.36 0.27
C THR A 112 2.29 10.31 -0.56
N LEU A 113 3.41 10.71 -1.17
CA LEU A 113 4.32 9.83 -1.90
C LEU A 113 5.67 9.80 -1.19
N LEU A 114 6.13 8.61 -0.79
CA LEU A 114 7.41 8.43 -0.10
C LEU A 114 8.36 7.59 -0.97
N ASN A 115 9.44 8.23 -1.43
CA ASN A 115 10.46 7.58 -2.23
C ASN A 115 11.52 6.90 -1.34
N CYS A 116 11.17 5.78 -0.73
CA CYS A 116 12.07 5.03 0.15
C CYS A 116 11.80 3.52 0.10
N GLY A 117 12.77 2.74 0.57
CA GLY A 117 12.62 1.30 0.77
C GLY A 117 11.71 0.97 1.97
N PHE A 118 11.33 -0.30 2.10
CA PHE A 118 10.53 -0.75 3.25
C PHE A 118 11.29 -0.56 4.56
N GLU A 119 12.58 -0.88 4.56
CA GLU A 119 13.47 -0.77 5.72
C GLU A 119 13.56 0.69 6.22
N ASP A 120 13.73 1.63 5.29
CA ASP A 120 13.77 3.05 5.59
C ASP A 120 12.42 3.55 6.12
N MET A 121 11.31 3.11 5.51
CA MET A 121 9.96 3.47 5.95
C MET A 121 9.68 2.99 7.37
N ILE A 122 10.08 1.78 7.75
CA ILE A 122 9.85 1.24 9.10
C ILE A 122 10.48 2.12 10.17
N SER A 123 11.64 2.72 9.89
CA SER A 123 12.28 3.65 10.84
C SER A 123 11.48 4.93 11.12
N LEU A 124 10.51 5.25 10.25
CA LEU A 124 9.61 6.40 10.38
C LEU A 124 8.29 6.04 11.08
N VAL A 125 7.97 4.75 11.18
CA VAL A 125 6.76 4.29 11.87
C VAL A 125 7.03 4.37 13.38
N PRO A 126 6.23 5.15 14.14
CA PRO A 126 6.42 5.20 15.57
C PRO A 126 6.16 3.82 16.18
N ASP A 127 6.95 3.45 17.18
CA ASP A 127 6.66 2.27 18.00
C ASP A 127 5.30 2.49 18.68
N LEU A 128 4.26 1.89 18.11
CA LEU A 128 2.94 1.80 18.71
C LEU A 128 3.02 0.71 19.80
N ALA A 129 3.70 1.01 20.90
CA ALA A 129 3.54 0.26 22.14
C ALA A 129 2.16 0.61 22.75
N ALA A 130 1.08 0.32 22.01
CA ALA A 130 -0.24 0.21 22.60
C ALA A 130 -0.27 -1.14 23.30
N GLU A 131 -0.41 -1.16 24.64
CA GLU A 131 -0.73 -2.39 25.35
C GLU A 131 -1.89 -3.07 24.63
N THR A 132 -1.62 -4.27 24.14
CA THR A 132 -2.61 -5.10 23.48
C THR A 132 -3.82 -5.23 24.41
N ASP A 133 -5.02 -5.37 23.85
CA ASP A 133 -6.21 -5.55 24.70
C ASP A 133 -6.07 -6.78 25.62
N LEU A 134 -5.24 -7.74 25.23
CA LEU A 134 -4.82 -8.88 26.04
C LEU A 134 -3.93 -8.46 27.23
N GLU A 135 -2.90 -7.65 27.01
CA GLU A 135 -2.05 -7.11 28.08
C GLU A 135 -2.87 -6.26 29.06
N ARG A 136 -3.78 -5.41 28.56
CA ARG A 136 -4.73 -4.65 29.40
C ARG A 136 -5.69 -5.56 30.16
N HIS A 137 -6.16 -6.65 29.56
CA HIS A 137 -7.01 -7.63 30.23
C HIS A 137 -6.26 -8.40 31.33
N VAL A 138 -5.04 -8.86 31.05
CA VAL A 138 -4.17 -9.54 32.02
C VAL A 138 -3.79 -8.61 33.16
N ALA A 139 -3.49 -7.34 32.89
CA ALA A 139 -3.24 -6.33 33.92
C ALA A 139 -4.46 -6.11 34.82
N ARG A 140 -5.68 -6.06 34.25
CA ARG A 140 -6.94 -5.98 35.02
C ARG A 140 -7.14 -7.21 35.91
N LEU A 141 -6.91 -8.42 35.39
CA LEU A 141 -7.03 -9.65 36.18
C LEU A 141 -6.03 -9.71 37.35
N ARG A 142 -4.79 -9.25 37.13
CA ARG A 142 -3.78 -9.10 38.20
C ARG A 142 -4.21 -8.09 39.26
N SER A 143 -4.83 -6.98 38.87
CA SER A 143 -5.29 -5.96 39.82
C SER A 143 -6.48 -6.40 40.69
N ILE A 144 -7.25 -7.40 40.24
CA ILE A 144 -8.42 -7.94 40.97
C ILE A 144 -8.02 -9.16 41.84
N GLY A 145 -6.75 -9.58 41.82
CA GLY A 145 -6.26 -10.69 42.65
C GLY A 145 -6.74 -12.07 42.17
N ALA A 146 -7.06 -12.20 40.88
CA ALA A 146 -7.52 -13.44 40.26
C ALA A 146 -6.40 -14.20 39.54
N VAL A 147 -5.18 -14.21 40.09
CA VAL A 147 -4.12 -15.23 39.95
C VAL A 147 -3.17 -15.09 41.14
#